data_AF-A0A0B2QH46-F1
#
_entry.id   AF-A0A0B2QH46-F1
#
_cell.length_a   1.000
_cell.length_b   1.000
_cell.length_c   1.000
_cell.angle_alpha   90.00
_cell.angle_beta   90.00
_cell.angle_gamma   90.00
#
_symmetry.space_group_name_H-M   'P 1'
#
loop_
_entity.id
_entity.type
_entity.pdbx_description
1 polymer ?
#
loop_
_entity_poly.entity_id
_entity_poly.type
_entity_poly.pdbx_seq_one_letter_code
_entity_poly.pdbx_strand_id
1 'polypeptide(L)' 'MCSVKCVCDSRKDPGAYREQDYVMRFLMGLNDNFDGVRSQILLMDPLPNVTRVFSMVIQ' A
#
# COMPACT_ATOMS: atom_id res chain seq x y z
N MET A 1 -20.87 -25.47 27.18
CA MET A 1 -19.99 -25.32 25.99
C MET A 1 -20.20 -23.92 25.43
N CYS A 2 -19.26 -22.99 25.66
CA CYS A 2 -19.36 -21.64 25.10
C CYS A 2 -18.34 -21.54 23.96
N SER A 3 -18.83 -21.52 22.72
CA SER A 3 -17.98 -21.32 21.53
C SER A 3 -17.91 -19.83 21.27
N VAL A 4 -16.85 -19.18 21.78
CA VAL A 4 -16.56 -17.79 21.45
C VAL A 4 -16.21 -17.75 19.98
N LYS A 5 -17.12 -17.27 19.14
CA LYS A 5 -16.80 -16.92 17.75
C LYS A 5 -15.86 -15.73 17.80
N CYS A 6 -14.57 -15.97 17.64
CA CYS A 6 -13.63 -14.89 17.37
C CYS A 6 -14.06 -14.25 16.05
N VAL A 7 -14.49 -12.99 16.11
CA VAL A 7 -14.58 -12.11 14.94
C VAL A 7 -13.15 -11.70 14.63
N CYS A 8 -12.38 -12.63 14.09
CA CYS A 8 -11.20 -12.28 13.34
C CYS A 8 -11.73 -11.77 12.01
N ASP A 9 -11.58 -10.48 11.73
CA ASP A 9 -11.80 -9.91 10.39
C ASP A 9 -10.69 -10.44 9.45
N SER A 10 -10.62 -11.76 9.27
CA SER A 10 -9.68 -12.44 8.40
C SER A 10 -10.12 -12.35 6.93
N ARG A 11 -10.99 -11.38 6.62
CA ARG A 11 -11.40 -11.00 5.26
C ARG A 11 -10.66 -9.74 4.81
N LYS A 12 -9.41 -9.56 5.22
CA LYS A 12 -8.51 -8.68 4.45
C LYS A 12 -8.41 -9.28 3.05
N ASP A 13 -8.97 -8.54 2.09
CA ASP A 13 -8.92 -8.92 0.68
C ASP A 13 -7.46 -9.23 0.31
N PRO A 14 -7.14 -10.47 -0.08
CA PRO A 14 -5.76 -10.85 -0.38
C PRO A 14 -5.20 -10.05 -1.57
N GLY A 15 -6.06 -9.47 -2.42
CA GLY A 15 -5.66 -8.56 -3.49
C GLY A 15 -5.19 -7.21 -2.95
N ALA A 16 -5.92 -6.61 -2.01
CA ALA A 16 -5.56 -5.33 -1.40
C ALA A 16 -4.18 -5.36 -0.71
N TYR A 17 -3.87 -6.44 0.02
CA TYR A 17 -2.54 -6.60 0.63
C TYR A 17 -1.43 -6.74 -0.42
N ARG A 18 -1.69 -7.50 -1.50
CA ARG A 18 -0.71 -7.66 -2.60
C ARG A 18 -0.46 -6.35 -3.31
N GLU A 19 -1.48 -5.54 -3.55
CA GLU A 19 -1.33 -4.22 -4.18
C GLU A 19 -0.48 -3.28 -3.31
N GLN A 20 -0.72 -3.26 -2.00
CA GLN A 20 0.10 -2.51 -1.05
C GLN A 20 1.56 -2.98 -1.04
N ASP A 21 1.80 -4.30 -1.08
CA ASP A 21 3.16 -4.86 -1.17
C ASP A 21 3.87 -4.41 -2.46
N TYR A 22 3.18 -4.43 -3.61
CA TYR A 22 3.74 -3.94 -4.87
C TYR A 22 4.10 -2.46 -4.79
N VAL A 23 3.23 -1.62 -4.21
CA VAL A 23 3.51 -0.19 -4.02
C VAL A 23 4.73 0.01 -3.15
N MET A 24 4.81 -0.68 -2.00
CA MET A 24 5.95 -0.55 -1.08
C MET A 24 7.26 -0.98 -1.75
N ARG A 25 7.26 -2.10 -2.48
CA ARG A 25 8.46 -2.59 -3.19
C ARG A 25 8.88 -1.64 -4.30
N PHE A 26 7.94 -1.02 -5.00
CA PHE A 26 8.23 0.03 -5.97
C PHE A 26 8.89 1.24 -5.30
N LEU A 27 8.29 1.76 -4.22
CA LEU A 27 8.81 2.93 -3.49
C LEU A 27 10.21 2.68 -2.89
N MET A 28 10.52 1.46 -2.45
CA MET A 28 11.85 1.08 -1.96
C MET A 28 12.91 1.04 -3.07
N GLY A 29 12.51 0.81 -4.32
CA GLY A 29 13.41 0.80 -5.48
C GLY A 29 13.59 2.17 -6.14
N LEU A 30 12.88 3.21 -5.69
CA LEU A 30 13.04 4.56 -6.20
C LEU A 30 14.36 5.17 -5.73
N ASN A 31 14.95 5.99 -6.60
CA ASN A 31 16.15 6.76 -6.28
C ASN A 31 15.82 7.94 -5.33
N ASP A 32 16.82 8.43 -4.59
CA ASP A 32 16.66 9.48 -3.56
C ASP A 32 16.11 10.81 -4.11
N ASN A 33 16.26 11.07 -5.42
CA ASN A 33 15.65 12.23 -6.09
C ASN A 33 14.11 12.26 -6.01
N PHE A 34 13.46 11.13 -5.68
CA PHE A 34 12.01 11.02 -5.56
C PHE A 34 11.52 11.06 -4.10
N ASP A 35 12.37 11.44 -3.14
CA ASP A 35 12.03 11.44 -1.71
C ASP A 35 10.80 12.28 -1.35
N GLY A 36 10.58 13.40 -2.04
CA GLY A 36 9.38 14.22 -1.87
C GLY A 36 8.11 13.48 -2.28
N VAL A 37 8.13 12.85 -3.46
CA VAL A 37 7.02 12.04 -3.98
C VAL A 37 6.77 10.82 -3.10
N ARG A 38 7.83 10.12 -2.68
CA ARG A 38 7.76 8.99 -1.75
C ARG A 38 7.10 9.39 -0.43
N SER A 39 7.53 10.51 0.16
CA SER A 39 6.94 11.03 1.39
C SER A 39 5.47 11.39 1.23
N GLN A 40 5.12 12.03 0.10
CA GLN A 40 3.72 12.36 -0.21
C GLN A 40 2.85 11.10 -0.30
N ILE A 41 3.32 10.06 -0.98
CA ILE A 41 2.58 8.80 -1.15
C ILE A 41 2.36 8.09 0.20
N LEU A 42 3.39 8.05 1.05
CA LEU A 42 3.31 7.42 2.37
C LEU A 42 2.35 8.13 3.33
N LEU A 43 2.06 9.41 3.09
CA LEU A 43 1.09 10.20 3.85
C LEU A 43 -0.35 10.04 3.34
N MET A 44 -0.59 9.32 2.24
CA MET A 44 -1.94 9.10 1.71
C MET A 44 -2.65 7.95 2.43
N ASP A 45 -3.90 8.19 2.87
CA ASP A 45 -4.81 7.17 3.39
C ASP A 45 -6.14 7.18 2.60
N PRO A 46 -6.54 6.07 1.95
CA PRO A 46 -5.78 4.82 1.80
C PRO A 46 -4.61 4.97 0.81
N LEU A 47 -3.60 4.10 0.96
CA LEU A 47 -2.44 4.06 0.06
C LEU A 47 -2.92 3.91 -1.40
N PRO A 48 -2.42 4.73 -2.34
CA PRO A 48 -2.81 4.66 -3.75
C PRO A 48 -2.34 3.35 -4.39
N ASN A 49 -3.04 2.91 -5.44
CA ASN A 49 -2.62 1.76 -6.24
C ASN A 49 -1.33 2.05 -7.03
N VAL A 50 -0.70 0.98 -7.51
CA VAL A 50 0.59 1.06 -8.21
C VAL A 50 0.53 1.93 -9.47
N THR A 51 -0.56 1.89 -10.23
CA THR A 51 -0.74 2.71 -11.44
C THR A 51 -0.71 4.21 -11.12
N ARG A 52 -1.40 4.63 -10.07
CA ARG A 52 -1.38 6.02 -9.62
C ARG A 52 -0.01 6.44 -9.11
N VAL A 53 0.69 5.53 -8.42
CA VAL A 53 2.07 5.75 -7.96
C VAL A 53 3.02 5.99 -9.15
N PHE A 54 2.92 5.21 -10.23
CA PHE A 54 3.67 5.47 -11.46
C PHE A 54 3.38 6.85 -12.04
N SER A 55 2.11 7.27 -12.11
CA SER A 55 1.74 8.60 -12.62
C SER A 55 2.25 9.77 -11.77
N MET A 56 2.52 9.56 -10.49
CA MET A 56 3.10 10.58 -9.61
C MET A 56 4.62 10.71 -9.76
N VAL A 57 5.30 9.63 -10.18
CA VAL A 57 6.77 9.61 -10.39
C VAL A 57 7.17 10.13 -11.78
N ILE A 58 6.30 9.97 -12.79
CA ILE A 58 6.59 10.35 -14.19
C ILE A 58 6.34 11.84 -14.47
N GLN A 59 5.65 12.56 -13.57
CA GLN A 59 5.41 14.01 -13.69
C GLN A 59 6.69 14.82 -13.54
#